data_AF-A0AAW7HTM4-F1
#
_entry.id   AF-A0AAW7HTM4-F1
#
_cell.length_a   1.000
_cell.length_b   1.000
_cell.length_c   1.000
_cell.angle_alpha   90.00
_cell.angle_beta   90.00
_cell.angle_gamma   90.00
#
_symmetry.space_group_name_H-M   'P 1'
#
loop_
_entity.id
_entity.type
_entity.pdbx_description
1 polymer ?
#
loop_
_entity_poly.entity_id
_entity_poly.type
_entity_poly.pdbx_seq_one_letter_code
_entity_poly.pdbx_strand_id
1 'polypeptide(L)'
;MKTTEAGILTLVRDHAFWADEASRFKALGSEAYSRCKNLDTAGEGSSFHSFGTPCLETVVNEYRSLKQDPYECIGFEEFYQECVASDEVCCWCQKVREYKSQRVKARLRLGQIRSAITRIGRRLTTEGGTA
;
A
#
# COMPACT_ATOMS: atom_id res chain seq x y z
N MET A 1 -3.19 -21.96 -26.20
CA MET A 1 -4.29 -20.97 -26.29
C MET A 1 -3.91 -19.95 -27.34
N LYS A 2 -4.71 -19.80 -28.40
CA LYS A 2 -4.54 -18.71 -29.38
C LYS A 2 -4.83 -17.39 -28.68
N THR A 3 -3.95 -16.41 -28.84
CA THR A 3 -4.17 -15.05 -28.34
C THR A 3 -5.26 -14.42 -29.21
N THR A 4 -6.40 -14.05 -28.61
CA THR A 4 -7.49 -13.38 -29.33
C THR A 4 -7.39 -11.87 -29.15
N GLU A 5 -7.85 -11.11 -30.14
CA GLU A 5 -7.94 -9.65 -30.07
C GLU A 5 -8.72 -9.19 -28.83
N ALA A 6 -9.84 -9.86 -28.53
CA ALA A 6 -10.62 -9.63 -27.31
C ALA A 6 -9.82 -9.85 -26.00
N GLY A 7 -8.90 -10.81 -25.99
CA GLY A 7 -8.00 -11.06 -24.85
C GLY A 7 -6.98 -9.94 -24.65
N ILE A 8 -6.46 -9.37 -25.73
CA ILE A 8 -5.53 -8.22 -25.68
C ILE A 8 -6.27 -6.97 -25.21
N LEU A 9 -7.45 -6.68 -25.75
CA LEU A 9 -8.27 -5.54 -25.34
C LEU A 9 -8.63 -5.61 -23.85
N THR A 10 -8.93 -6.80 -23.34
CA THR A 10 -9.17 -7.02 -21.91
C THR A 10 -7.95 -6.66 -21.07
N LEU A 11 -6.75 -7.10 -21.46
CA LEU A 11 -5.52 -6.76 -20.74
C LEU A 11 -5.21 -5.26 -20.76
N VAL A 12 -5.49 -4.57 -21.86
CA VAL A 12 -5.31 -3.11 -21.96
C VAL A 12 -6.29 -2.37 -21.05
N ARG A 13 -7.57 -2.75 -21.06
CA ARG A 13 -8.59 -2.17 -20.17
C ARG A 13 -8.23 -2.39 -18.71
N ASP A 14 -7.85 -3.62 -18.36
CA ASP A 14 -7.50 -3.96 -16.99
C ASP A 14 -6.22 -3.23 -16.56
N HIS A 15 -5.25 -3.05 -17.46
CA HIS A 15 -4.06 -2.23 -17.18
C HIS A 15 -4.44 -0.79 -16.81
N ALA A 16 -5.30 -0.14 -17.61
CA ALA A 16 -5.75 1.22 -17.34
C ALA A 16 -6.45 1.31 -15.98
N PHE A 17 -7.43 0.43 -15.74
CA PHE A 17 -8.17 0.38 -14.48
C PHE A 17 -7.26 0.22 -13.25
N TRP A 18 -6.34 -0.76 -13.26
CA TRP A 18 -5.48 -1.01 -12.11
C TRP A 18 -4.40 0.05 -11.91
N ALA A 19 -4.00 0.76 -12.97
CA ALA A 19 -3.11 1.93 -12.87
C ALA A 19 -3.83 3.11 -12.19
N ASP A 20 -5.09 3.36 -12.56
CA ASP A 20 -5.91 4.40 -11.96
C ASP A 20 -6.22 4.09 -10.49
N GLU A 21 -6.61 2.85 -10.17
CA GLU A 21 -6.85 2.42 -8.79
C GLU A 21 -5.61 2.57 -7.91
N ALA A 22 -4.43 2.17 -8.39
CA ALA A 22 -3.18 2.33 -7.64
C ALA A 22 -2.85 3.81 -7.36
N SER A 23 -3.24 4.71 -8.27
CA SER A 23 -3.07 6.15 -8.13
C SER A 23 -4.12 6.73 -7.18
N ARG A 24 -5.38 6.30 -7.29
CA ARG A 24 -6.47 6.67 -6.38
C ARG A 24 -6.17 6.30 -4.93
N PHE A 25 -5.71 5.09 -4.67
CA PHE A 25 -5.31 4.69 -3.30
C PHE A 25 -4.10 5.45 -2.77
N LYS A 26 -3.18 5.90 -3.65
CA LYS A 26 -2.10 6.80 -3.23
C LYS A 26 -2.67 8.14 -2.77
N ALA A 27 -3.56 8.73 -3.55
CA ALA A 27 -4.19 10.02 -3.23
C ALA A 27 -5.00 9.93 -1.92
N LEU A 28 -5.87 8.91 -1.78
CA LEU A 28 -6.64 8.68 -0.56
C LEU A 28 -5.74 8.45 0.67
N GLY A 29 -4.64 7.72 0.50
CA GLY A 29 -3.64 7.55 1.56
C GLY A 29 -3.00 8.87 1.98
N SER A 30 -2.63 9.73 1.02
CA SER A 30 -2.08 11.06 1.31
C SER A 30 -3.10 11.98 1.98
N GLU A 31 -4.35 11.95 1.53
CA GLU A 31 -5.44 12.72 2.14
C GLU A 31 -5.71 12.26 3.58
N ALA A 32 -5.86 10.96 3.81
CA ALA A 32 -6.03 10.42 5.16
C ALA A 32 -4.85 10.77 6.06
N TYR A 33 -3.61 10.71 5.55
CA TYR A 33 -2.42 11.09 6.30
C TYR A 33 -2.49 12.56 6.76
N SER A 34 -2.92 13.48 5.90
CA SER A 34 -3.07 14.90 6.24
C SER A 34 -4.12 15.20 7.31
N ARG A 35 -5.02 14.26 7.59
CA ARG A 35 -6.08 14.40 8.60
C ARG A 35 -5.71 13.80 9.96
N CYS A 36 -4.47 13.33 10.14
CA CYS A 36 -4.02 12.74 11.39
C CYS A 36 -4.12 13.75 12.55
N LYS A 37 -4.79 13.35 13.65
CA LYS A 37 -5.04 14.21 14.82
C LYS A 37 -3.76 14.71 15.51
N ASN A 38 -2.67 13.93 15.46
CA ASN A 38 -1.39 14.29 16.07
C ASN A 38 -0.60 15.37 15.28
N LEU A 39 -1.11 15.77 14.12
CA LEU A 39 -0.62 16.97 13.42
C LEU A 39 -1.19 18.26 14.06
N ASP A 40 -2.32 18.19 14.76
CA ASP A 40 -3.05 19.36 15.30
C ASP A 40 -2.92 19.54 16.84
N THR A 41 -2.47 18.53 17.60
CA THR A 41 -2.47 18.54 19.09
C THR A 41 -1.16 19.06 19.73
N ALA A 42 -0.54 20.09 19.16
CA ALA A 42 0.55 20.81 19.80
C ALA A 42 0.04 21.62 21.03
N GLY A 43 -0.25 20.95 22.16
CA GLY A 43 -0.67 21.66 23.38
C GLY A 43 -1.09 20.81 24.58
N GLU A 44 -1.55 19.57 24.41
CA GLU A 44 -2.11 18.77 25.52
C GLU A 44 -1.34 17.46 25.72
N GLY A 45 -0.27 17.54 26.51
CA GLY A 45 0.12 16.56 27.53
C GLY A 45 0.18 15.04 27.24
N SER A 46 0.17 14.54 26.00
CA SER A 46 0.32 13.10 25.75
C SER A 46 1.79 12.70 25.60
N SER A 47 2.25 11.80 26.48
CA SER A 47 3.64 11.33 26.58
C SER A 47 4.07 10.40 25.43
N PHE A 48 3.18 10.06 24.51
CA PHE A 48 3.38 8.99 23.53
C PHE A 48 3.75 9.49 22.13
N HIS A 49 3.53 10.77 21.80
CA HIS A 49 3.74 11.26 20.44
C HIS A 49 4.90 12.25 20.33
N SER A 50 5.80 11.95 19.39
CA SER A 50 6.72 12.95 18.83
C SER A 50 5.87 13.97 18.07
N PHE A 51 5.76 15.19 18.61
CA PHE A 51 4.96 16.29 18.04
C PHE A 51 5.20 16.44 16.52
N GLY A 52 4.13 16.65 15.76
CA GLY A 52 4.20 16.80 14.29
C GLY A 52 4.49 15.50 13.52
N THR A 53 4.58 14.37 14.20
CA THR A 53 4.73 13.04 13.58
C THR A 53 3.40 12.31 13.64
N PRO A 54 2.86 11.78 12.52
CA PRO A 54 1.61 11.03 12.54
C PRO A 54 1.71 9.78 13.41
N CYS A 55 0.62 9.40 14.08
CA CYS A 55 0.54 8.20 14.93
C CYS A 55 1.16 6.95 14.31
N LEU A 56 0.91 6.72 13.02
CA LEU A 56 1.42 5.55 12.31
C LEU A 56 2.96 5.52 12.25
N GLU A 57 3.60 6.68 12.12
CA GLU A 57 5.06 6.78 12.07
C GLU A 57 5.68 6.62 13.46
N THR A 58 5.02 7.14 14.50
CA THR A 58 5.39 6.87 15.91
C THR A 58 5.38 5.37 16.20
N VAL A 59 4.27 4.68 15.92
CA VAL A 59 4.13 3.22 16.12
C VAL A 59 5.18 2.44 15.34
N VAL A 60 5.49 2.82 14.11
CA VAL A 60 6.55 2.16 13.32
C VAL A 60 7.93 2.36 13.95
N ASN A 61 8.23 3.55 14.46
CA ASN A 61 9.51 3.86 15.08
C ASN A 61 9.67 3.11 16.41
N GLU A 62 8.62 3.03 17.22
CA GLU A 62 8.63 2.25 18.46
C GLU A 62 8.82 0.76 18.20
N TYR A 63 8.07 0.19 17.24
CA TYR A 63 8.26 -1.20 16.86
C TYR A 63 9.70 -1.49 16.39
N ARG A 64 10.31 -0.56 15.65
CA ARG A 64 11.71 -0.70 15.23
C ARG A 64 12.68 -0.68 16.41
N SER A 65 12.41 0.14 17.43
CA SER A 65 13.19 0.17 18.67
C SER A 65 13.02 -1.13 19.46
N LEU A 66 11.78 -1.64 19.58
CA LEU A 66 11.49 -2.92 20.21
C LEU A 66 12.21 -4.09 19.53
N LYS A 67 12.28 -4.08 18.19
CA LYS A 67 13.01 -5.10 17.43
C LYS A 67 14.54 -5.07 17.59
N GLN A 68 15.10 -4.05 18.25
CA GLN A 68 16.51 -4.07 18.63
C GLN A 68 16.78 -4.94 19.85
N ASP A 69 15.74 -5.29 20.62
CA ASP A 69 15.84 -6.26 21.71
C ASP A 69 15.89 -7.69 21.13
N PRO A 70 16.97 -8.45 21.34
CA PRO A 70 17.11 -9.82 20.82
C PRO A 70 16.10 -10.82 21.42
N TYR A 71 15.42 -10.47 22.51
CA TYR A 71 14.42 -11.32 23.15
C TYR A 71 12.98 -11.02 22.67
N GLU A 72 12.79 -9.95 21.90
CA GLU A 72 11.46 -9.48 21.49
C GLU A 72 10.94 -10.17 20.22
N CYS A 73 10.00 -11.09 20.41
CA CYS A 73 9.45 -11.91 19.34
C CYS A 73 8.15 -11.36 18.72
N ILE A 74 7.54 -10.30 19.27
CA ILE A 74 6.25 -9.80 18.79
C ILE A 74 6.29 -9.43 17.30
N GLY A 75 5.24 -9.81 16.57
CA GLY A 75 5.08 -9.44 15.16
C GLY A 75 4.52 -8.02 15.04
N PHE A 76 4.88 -7.30 13.97
CA PHE A 76 4.38 -5.92 13.76
C PHE A 76 2.85 -5.84 13.73
N GLU A 77 2.16 -6.85 13.18
CA GLU A 77 0.69 -6.83 13.16
C GLU A 77 0.10 -6.92 14.56
N GLU A 78 0.65 -7.78 15.41
CA GLU A 78 0.22 -7.96 16.80
C GLU A 78 0.43 -6.66 17.59
N PHE A 79 1.65 -6.12 17.55
CA PHE A 79 1.98 -4.82 18.15
C PHE A 79 1.06 -3.69 17.64
N TYR A 80 0.83 -3.62 16.33
CA TYR A 80 -0.03 -2.58 15.76
C TYR A 80 -1.49 -2.70 16.23
N GLN A 81 -2.03 -3.91 16.38
CA GLN A 81 -3.39 -4.11 16.88
C GLN A 81 -3.51 -3.74 18.36
N GLU A 82 -2.48 -3.98 19.17
CA GLU A 82 -2.41 -3.49 20.55
C GLU A 82 -2.45 -1.96 20.60
N CYS A 83 -1.64 -1.27 19.79
CA CYS A 83 -1.67 0.19 19.68
C CYS A 83 -3.05 0.71 19.24
N VAL A 84 -3.74 0.01 18.33
CA VAL A 84 -5.10 0.35 17.93
C VAL A 84 -6.09 0.18 19.08
N ALA A 85 -5.98 -0.92 19.85
CA ALA A 85 -6.84 -1.19 21.00
C ALA A 85 -6.63 -0.17 22.14
N SER A 86 -5.42 0.34 22.28
CA SER A 86 -5.04 1.39 23.24
C SER A 86 -5.33 2.83 22.76
N ASP A 87 -6.00 3.00 21.62
CA ASP A 87 -6.31 4.31 20.99
C ASP A 87 -5.07 5.16 20.62
N GLU A 88 -3.90 4.53 20.48
CA GLU A 88 -2.64 5.18 20.08
C GLU A 88 -2.60 5.45 18.56
N VAL A 89 -3.50 4.84 17.80
CA VAL A 89 -3.61 4.99 16.34
C VAL A 89 -4.99 5.52 15.95
N CYS A 90 -5.04 6.81 15.59
CA CYS A 90 -6.30 7.42 15.17
C CYS A 90 -6.90 6.76 13.90
N CYS A 91 -8.21 6.92 13.72
CA CYS A 91 -8.95 6.35 12.57
C CYS A 91 -8.36 6.73 11.20
N TRP A 92 -7.77 7.92 11.07
CA TRP A 92 -7.11 8.36 9.83
C TRP A 92 -5.81 7.60 9.57
N CYS A 93 -4.96 7.37 10.58
CA CYS A 93 -3.76 6.53 10.48
C CYS A 93 -4.13 5.08 10.12
N GLN A 94 -5.24 4.56 10.66
CA GLN A 94 -5.76 3.24 10.29
C GLN A 94 -6.16 3.19 8.80
N LYS A 95 -6.84 4.24 8.30
CA LYS A 95 -7.20 4.37 6.88
C LYS A 95 -5.97 4.46 5.96
N VAL A 96 -4.91 5.16 6.37
CA VAL A 96 -3.63 5.18 5.61
C VAL A 96 -3.11 3.76 5.39
N ARG A 97 -3.11 2.92 6.43
CA ARG A 97 -2.65 1.53 6.35
C ARG A 97 -3.55 0.68 5.45
N GLU A 98 -4.87 0.88 5.55
CA GLU A 98 -5.86 0.24 4.68
C GLU A 98 -5.62 0.58 3.19
N TYR A 99 -5.52 1.88 2.86
CA TYR A 99 -5.27 2.33 1.49
C TYR A 99 -3.91 1.87 0.96
N LYS A 100 -2.87 1.84 1.81
CA LYS A 100 -1.56 1.26 1.44
C LYS A 100 -1.69 -0.22 1.07
N SER A 101 -2.45 -0.99 1.85
CA SER A 101 -2.71 -2.42 1.56
C SER A 101 -3.45 -2.60 0.22
N GLN A 102 -4.51 -1.81 -0.01
CA GLN A 102 -5.27 -1.83 -1.26
C GLN A 102 -4.40 -1.43 -2.47
N ARG A 103 -3.54 -0.42 -2.31
CA ARG A 103 -2.56 -0.01 -3.33
C ARG A 103 -1.56 -1.10 -3.68
N VAL A 104 -1.06 -1.84 -2.69
CA VAL A 104 -0.14 -2.97 -2.93
C VAL A 104 -0.85 -4.05 -3.74
N LYS A 105 -2.10 -4.40 -3.39
CA LYS A 105 -2.91 -5.36 -4.15
C LYS A 105 -3.13 -4.90 -5.60
N ALA A 106 -3.47 -3.63 -5.81
CA ALA A 106 -3.63 -3.06 -7.15
C ALA A 106 -2.34 -3.14 -7.97
N ARG A 107 -1.19 -2.81 -7.36
CA ARG A 107 0.14 -2.91 -8.01
C ARG A 107 0.53 -4.34 -8.36
N LEU A 108 0.20 -5.32 -7.52
CA LEU A 108 0.43 -6.73 -7.83
C LEU A 108 -0.38 -7.16 -9.06
N ARG A 109 -1.66 -6.77 -9.12
CA ARG A 109 -2.50 -7.02 -10.32
C ARG A 109 -1.93 -6.36 -11.57
N LEU A 110 -1.51 -5.10 -11.46
CA LEU A 110 -0.88 -4.37 -12.56
C LEU A 110 0.40 -5.07 -13.05
N GLY A 111 1.23 -5.59 -12.13
CA GLY A 111 2.42 -6.38 -12.47
C GLY A 111 2.10 -7.67 -13.21
N GLN A 112 1.06 -8.41 -12.78
CA GLN A 112 0.58 -9.61 -13.45
C GLN A 112 0.12 -9.31 -14.88
N ILE A 113 -0.63 -8.22 -15.07
CA ILE A 113 -1.13 -7.78 -16.38
C ILE A 113 0.02 -7.39 -17.31
N ARG A 114 0.98 -6.58 -16.83
CA ARG A 114 2.18 -6.21 -17.60
C ARG A 114 2.98 -7.43 -18.02
N SER A 115 3.14 -8.42 -17.13
CA SER A 115 3.79 -9.69 -17.47
C SER A 115 3.03 -10.47 -18.55
N ALA A 116 1.69 -10.49 -18.49
CA ALA A 116 0.86 -11.10 -19.54
C ALA A 116 1.00 -10.39 -20.89
N ILE A 117 0.94 -9.06 -20.91
CA ILE A 117 1.16 -8.24 -22.12
C ILE A 117 2.55 -8.52 -22.71
N THR A 118 3.61 -8.52 -21.90
CA THR A 118 4.98 -8.84 -22.34
C THR A 118 5.07 -10.23 -22.96
N ARG A 119 4.43 -11.25 -22.35
CA ARG A 119 4.42 -12.61 -22.91
C ARG A 119 3.72 -12.68 -24.25
N ILE A 120 2.61 -11.96 -24.42
CA ILE A 120 1.91 -11.86 -25.70
C ILE A 120 2.78 -11.16 -26.75
N GLY A 121 3.35 -10.00 -26.41
CA GLY A 121 4.23 -9.25 -27.31
C GLY A 121 5.37 -10.10 -27.85
N ARG A 122 6.04 -10.87 -26.97
CA ARG A 122 7.11 -11.80 -27.38
C ARG A 122 6.62 -12.86 -28.37
N ARG A 123 5.43 -13.45 -28.11
CA ARG A 123 4.84 -14.45 -29.02
C ARG A 123 4.51 -13.86 -30.38
N LEU A 124 3.95 -12.64 -30.43
CA LEU A 124 3.67 -11.97 -31.69
C LEU A 124 4.94 -11.72 -32.50
N THR A 125 6.07 -11.40 -31.86
CA THR A 125 7.37 -11.30 -32.54
C THR A 125 7.88 -12.64 -33.05
N THR A 126 7.61 -13.75 -32.34
CA THR A 126 8.05 -15.09 -32.76
C THR A 126 7.16 -15.70 -33.85
N GLU A 127 5.86 -15.43 -33.81
CA GLU A 127 4.86 -15.89 -34.79
C GLU A 127 4.83 -15.00 -36.06
N GLY A 128 5.15 -13.71 -35.93
CA GLY A 128 5.28 -12.76 -37.05
C GLY A 128 6.69 -12.70 -37.66
N GLY A 129 7.64 -13.48 -37.14
CA GLY A 129 9.02 -13.56 -37.60
C GLY A 129 9.22 -14.48 -38.81
N THR A 130 8.38 -14.31 -39.84
CA THR A 130 8.70 -14.69 -41.22
C THR A 130 8.61 -13.42 -42.06
N ALA A 131 9.69 -12.66 -42.07
CA ALA A 131 10.01 -11.66 -43.07
C ALA A 131 11.51 -11.74 -43.34
#